data_AF-A0AA42VI74-F1
#
_entry.id   AF-A0AA42VI74-F1
#
_cell.length_a   1.000
_cell.length_b   1.000
_cell.length_c   1.000
_cell.angle_alpha   90.00
_cell.angle_beta   90.00
_cell.angle_gamma   90.00
#
_symmetry.space_group_name_H-M   'P 1'
#
loop_
_entity.id
_entity.type
_entity.pdbx_description
1 polymer ?
#
loop_
_entity_poly.entity_id
_entity_poly.type
_entity_poly.pdbx_seq_one_letter_code
_entity_poly.pdbx_strand_id
1 'polypeptide(L)'
;MSRARPAAMLALVALLLFLATALWTQFARTDLDWVRATLSLYLHGPWGLALRAAYCLLALAIAVLGIALYRSSTGPRRSAAAPLLFTVSALGLATVAIGDSWLPEATPLLAPFIHGLAANTAFLCASVGMLLQAWYLRREPGWQSAAGLLWAWAWLAFVLLWLHVLWRAGPPRGLGQKAVIVVIVGWLLYLALALYRRSRRTTAH
;
A
#
# COMPACT_ATOMS: atom_id res chain seq x y z
N MET A 1 4.58 9.57 -25.86
CA MET A 1 4.49 8.27 -25.16
C MET A 1 4.01 8.51 -23.72
N SER A 2 2.88 7.95 -23.29
CA SER A 2 2.36 8.20 -21.95
C SER A 2 3.28 7.55 -20.89
N ARG A 3 3.91 8.35 -20.04
CA ARG A 3 4.73 7.85 -18.90
C ARG A 3 3.93 6.98 -17.91
N ALA A 4 2.61 6.92 -18.06
CA ALA A 4 1.70 6.11 -17.27
C ALA A 4 1.88 4.60 -17.45
N ARG A 5 2.22 4.12 -18.66
CA ARG A 5 2.41 2.68 -18.92
C ARG A 5 3.59 2.06 -18.17
N PRO A 6 4.82 2.59 -18.29
CA PRO A 6 5.96 2.04 -17.55
C PRO A 6 5.77 2.18 -16.03
N ALA A 7 5.17 3.28 -15.57
CA ALA A 7 4.84 3.47 -14.15
C ALA A 7 3.86 2.40 -13.63
N ALA A 8 2.79 2.11 -14.38
CA ALA A 8 1.82 1.08 -14.02
C ALA A 8 2.45 -0.32 -14.03
N MET A 9 3.31 -0.63 -15.00
CA MET A 9 4.01 -1.91 -15.07
C MET A 9 4.99 -2.07 -13.91
N LEU A 10 5.79 -1.04 -13.61
CA LEU A 10 6.70 -1.04 -12.46
C LEU A 10 5.92 -1.28 -11.15
N ALA A 11 4.81 -0.58 -10.97
CA ALA A 11 3.97 -0.75 -9.79
C ALA A 11 3.38 -2.16 -9.68
N LEU A 12 2.90 -2.75 -10.79
CA LEU A 12 2.40 -4.12 -10.81
C LEU A 12 3.48 -5.12 -10.40
N VAL A 13 4.68 -5.03 -10.98
CA VAL A 13 5.80 -5.91 -10.65
C VAL A 13 6.18 -5.77 -9.19
N ALA A 14 6.33 -4.54 -8.68
CA ALA A 14 6.66 -4.29 -7.29
C ALA A 14 5.60 -4.83 -6.31
N LEU A 15 4.32 -4.65 -6.61
CA LEU A 15 3.21 -5.18 -5.80
C LEU A 15 3.20 -6.72 -5.79
N LEU A 16 3.45 -7.36 -6.94
CA LEU A 16 3.52 -8.81 -7.04
C LEU A 16 4.73 -9.38 -6.29
N LEU A 17 5.91 -8.75 -6.42
CA LEU A 17 7.11 -9.13 -5.68
C LEU A 17 6.91 -8.97 -4.17
N PHE A 18 6.20 -7.92 -3.74
CA PHE A 18 5.81 -7.73 -2.35
C PHE A 18 4.93 -8.88 -1.86
N LEU A 19 3.86 -9.21 -2.59
CA LEU A 19 2.97 -10.30 -2.22
C LEU A 19 3.68 -11.66 -2.18
N ALA A 20 4.51 -11.95 -3.19
CA ALA A 20 5.27 -13.19 -3.25
C ALA A 20 6.22 -13.32 -2.04
N THR A 21 6.97 -12.25 -1.74
CA THR A 21 7.87 -12.23 -0.58
C THR A 21 7.10 -12.35 0.73
N ALA A 22 6.01 -11.61 0.90
CA ALA A 22 5.20 -11.62 2.12
C ALA A 22 4.52 -12.98 2.37
N LEU A 23 4.05 -13.65 1.30
CA LEU A 23 3.49 -15.00 1.38
C LEU A 23 4.58 -16.03 1.68
N TRP A 24 5.71 -15.96 0.97
CA TRP A 24 6.85 -16.85 1.22
C TRP A 24 7.28 -16.81 2.67
N THR A 25 7.40 -15.61 3.26
CA THR A 25 7.79 -15.48 4.67
C THR A 25 6.77 -16.07 5.63
N GLN A 26 5.49 -16.19 5.27
CA GLN A 26 4.50 -16.88 6.11
C GLN A 26 4.80 -18.38 6.26
N PHE A 27 5.36 -19.00 5.22
CA PHE A 27 5.71 -20.41 5.23
C PHE A 27 7.14 -20.65 5.71
N ALA A 28 8.08 -19.77 5.35
CA ALA A 28 9.49 -19.91 5.68
C ALA A 28 9.81 -19.63 7.16
N ARG A 29 8.97 -18.85 7.86
CA ARG A 29 9.15 -18.49 9.27
C ARG A 29 8.23 -19.31 10.17
N THR A 30 8.62 -20.58 10.36
CA THR A 30 7.93 -21.51 11.26
C THR A 30 8.09 -21.15 12.74
N ASP A 31 9.02 -20.26 13.08
CA ASP A 31 9.20 -19.66 14.40
C ASP A 31 8.10 -18.66 14.78
N LEU A 32 7.33 -18.17 13.80
CA LEU A 32 6.26 -17.21 14.01
C LEU A 32 4.88 -17.86 13.81
N ASP A 33 4.00 -17.66 14.79
CA ASP A 33 2.58 -18.02 14.65
C ASP A 33 1.93 -17.13 13.59
N TRP A 34 1.58 -17.71 12.44
CA TRP A 34 1.00 -17.00 11.29
C TRP A 34 -0.33 -16.30 11.60
N VAL A 35 -1.05 -16.70 12.65
CA VAL A 35 -2.30 -16.07 13.10
C VAL A 35 -2.01 -14.87 13.99
N ARG A 36 -1.10 -15.03 14.95
CA ARG A 36 -0.86 -14.02 16.00
C ARG A 36 0.18 -12.97 15.61
N ALA A 37 1.22 -13.38 14.88
CA ALA A 37 2.32 -12.50 14.51
C ALA A 37 1.90 -11.50 13.43
N THR A 38 2.09 -10.22 13.72
CA THR A 38 1.93 -9.12 12.76
C THR A 38 2.98 -9.22 11.66
N LEU A 39 2.65 -8.68 10.47
CA LEU A 39 3.59 -8.74 9.34
C LEU A 39 4.89 -7.95 9.63
N SER A 40 4.83 -6.96 10.52
CA SER A 40 6.01 -6.23 11.01
C SER A 40 7.00 -7.12 11.76
N LEU A 41 6.54 -8.15 12.50
CA LEU A 41 7.45 -9.06 13.21
C LEU A 41 8.31 -9.89 12.24
N TYR A 42 7.78 -10.18 11.05
CA TYR A 42 8.53 -10.89 9.99
C TYR A 42 9.67 -10.05 9.42
N LEU A 43 9.75 -8.74 9.73
CA LEU A 43 10.87 -7.90 9.32
C LEU A 43 12.15 -8.23 10.10
N HIS A 44 12.07 -8.90 11.25
CA HIS A 44 13.23 -9.24 12.08
C HIS A 44 13.60 -10.71 11.92
N GLY A 45 14.90 -11.03 11.97
CA GLY A 45 15.38 -12.42 11.86
C GLY A 45 15.53 -12.92 10.42
N PRO A 46 15.47 -14.24 10.18
CA PRO A 46 15.65 -14.83 8.85
C PRO A 46 14.68 -14.23 7.84
N TRP A 47 15.15 -13.97 6.61
CA TRP A 47 14.38 -13.34 5.53
C TRP A 47 13.90 -11.90 5.79
N GLY A 48 14.25 -11.31 6.94
CA GLY A 48 13.86 -9.94 7.29
C GLY A 48 14.34 -8.90 6.26
N LEU A 49 15.58 -9.03 5.77
CA LEU A 49 16.11 -8.15 4.72
C LEU A 49 15.28 -8.21 3.43
N ALA A 50 14.90 -9.41 2.99
CA ALA A 50 14.09 -9.60 1.79
C ALA A 50 12.72 -8.92 1.95
N LEU A 51 12.07 -9.11 3.11
CA LEU A 51 10.79 -8.48 3.38
C LEU A 51 10.90 -6.95 3.49
N ARG A 52 11.94 -6.41 4.14
CA ARG A 52 12.19 -4.96 4.20
C ARG A 52 12.40 -4.36 2.81
N ALA A 53 13.19 -5.02 1.96
CA ALA A 53 13.37 -4.61 0.57
C ALA A 53 12.04 -4.62 -0.21
N ALA A 54 11.22 -5.66 -0.01
CA ALA A 54 9.89 -5.75 -0.60
C ALA A 54 8.94 -4.63 -0.11
N TYR A 55 9.02 -4.24 1.17
CA TYR A 55 8.29 -3.09 1.71
C TYR A 55 8.74 -1.77 1.07
N CYS A 56 10.04 -1.57 0.84
CA CYS A 56 10.55 -0.40 0.12
C CYS A 56 10.07 -0.36 -1.34
N LEU A 57 10.01 -1.52 -2.01
CA LEU A 57 9.42 -1.62 -3.36
C LEU A 57 7.93 -1.30 -3.36
N LEU A 58 7.19 -1.76 -2.35
CA LEU A 58 5.77 -1.42 -2.16
C LEU A 58 5.59 0.09 -1.94
N ALA A 59 6.43 0.71 -1.10
CA ALA A 59 6.41 2.15 -0.87
C ALA A 59 6.60 2.93 -2.19
N LEU A 60 7.61 2.55 -2.98
CA LEU A 60 7.86 3.14 -4.28
C LEU A 60 6.66 2.97 -5.22
N ALA A 61 6.05 1.79 -5.27
CA ALA A 61 4.88 1.52 -6.09
C ALA A 61 3.69 2.43 -5.74
N ILE A 62 3.42 2.62 -4.44
CA ILE A 62 2.35 3.50 -3.94
C ILE A 62 2.57 4.94 -4.43
N ALA A 63 3.79 5.49 -4.22
CA ALA A 63 4.11 6.85 -4.64
C ALA A 63 4.05 7.02 -6.17
N VAL A 64 4.64 6.07 -6.91
CA VAL A 64 4.65 6.08 -8.38
C VAL A 64 3.23 6.03 -8.96
N LEU A 65 2.33 5.20 -8.41
CA LEU A 65 0.93 5.13 -8.84
C LEU A 65 0.21 6.46 -8.64
N GLY A 66 0.35 7.08 -7.46
CA GLY A 66 -0.25 8.38 -7.17
C GLY A 66 0.22 9.44 -8.17
N ILE A 67 1.53 9.55 -8.36
CA ILE A 67 2.14 10.52 -9.28
C ILE A 67 1.71 10.24 -10.73
N ALA A 68 1.70 8.98 -11.16
CA ALA A 68 1.31 8.60 -12.51
C ALA A 68 -0.14 8.96 -12.80
N LEU A 69 -1.06 8.69 -11.86
CA LEU A 69 -2.46 9.07 -11.97
C LEU A 69 -2.63 10.59 -12.07
N TYR A 70 -2.00 11.34 -11.17
CA TYR A 70 -2.04 12.80 -11.19
C TYR A 70 -1.49 13.41 -12.48
N ARG A 71 -0.47 12.80 -13.09
CA ARG A 71 0.09 13.25 -14.38
C ARG A 71 -0.76 12.83 -15.57
N SER A 72 -1.59 11.80 -15.43
CA SER A 72 -2.50 11.32 -16.49
C SER A 72 -3.92 11.89 -16.41
N SER A 73 -4.26 12.55 -15.31
CA SER A 73 -5.54 13.23 -15.10
C SER A 73 -5.70 14.45 -16.00
N THR A 74 -6.85 14.56 -16.66
CA THR A 74 -7.21 15.66 -17.57
C THR A 74 -8.41 16.46 -17.09
N GLY A 75 -9.08 16.03 -16.00
CA GLY A 75 -10.29 16.68 -15.51
C GLY A 75 -10.05 18.07 -14.88
N PRO A 76 -11.09 18.92 -14.80
CA PRO A 76 -11.01 20.28 -14.22
C PRO A 76 -10.64 20.32 -12.72
N ARG A 77 -10.63 19.15 -12.04
CA ARG A 77 -10.33 19.00 -10.60
C ARG A 77 -9.06 18.18 -10.37
N ARG A 78 -8.02 18.45 -11.17
CA ARG A 78 -6.69 17.89 -10.93
C ARG A 78 -6.15 18.42 -9.59
N SER A 79 -6.07 17.54 -8.59
CA SER A 79 -5.61 17.87 -7.25
C SER A 79 -4.44 16.99 -6.84
N ALA A 80 -3.43 17.60 -6.21
CA ALA A 80 -2.26 16.90 -5.69
C ALA A 80 -2.52 16.23 -4.33
N ALA A 81 -3.71 16.35 -3.74
CA ALA A 81 -3.98 15.81 -2.41
C ALA A 81 -3.83 14.28 -2.33
N ALA A 82 -4.41 13.53 -3.27
CA ALA A 82 -4.28 12.06 -3.30
C ALA A 82 -2.82 11.58 -3.51
N PRO A 83 -2.04 12.09 -4.48
CA PRO A 83 -0.64 11.69 -4.62
C PRO A 83 0.23 12.10 -3.44
N LEU A 84 -0.06 13.24 -2.77
CA LEU A 84 0.65 13.62 -1.54
C LEU A 84 0.37 12.62 -0.42
N LEU A 85 -0.89 12.21 -0.21
CA LEU A 85 -1.25 11.19 0.77
C LEU A 85 -0.54 9.86 0.48
N PHE A 86 -0.52 9.40 -0.78
CA PHE A 86 0.24 8.21 -1.15
C PHE A 86 1.75 8.36 -0.93
N THR A 87 2.30 9.54 -1.17
CA THR A 87 3.74 9.80 -0.93
C THR A 87 4.06 9.79 0.56
N VAL A 88 3.25 10.44 1.40
CA VAL A 88 3.40 10.39 2.87
C VAL A 88 3.23 8.96 3.38
N SER A 89 2.28 8.21 2.81
CA SER A 89 2.09 6.80 3.12
C SER A 89 3.34 5.96 2.79
N ALA A 90 3.91 6.17 1.61
CA ALA A 90 5.14 5.51 1.17
C ALA A 90 6.33 5.84 2.08
N LEU A 91 6.48 7.11 2.50
CA LEU A 91 7.52 7.51 3.44
C LEU A 91 7.34 6.83 4.80
N GLY A 92 6.11 6.80 5.35
CA GLY A 92 5.83 6.07 6.58
C GLY A 92 6.17 4.58 6.47
N LEU A 93 5.82 3.95 5.35
CA LEU A 93 6.11 2.54 5.10
C LEU A 93 7.63 2.27 4.98
N ALA A 94 8.36 3.13 4.28
CA ALA A 94 9.82 3.03 4.17
C ALA A 94 10.50 3.25 5.52
N THR A 95 10.01 4.18 6.34
CA THR A 95 10.50 4.41 7.71
C THR A 95 10.32 3.17 8.57
N VAL A 96 9.19 2.45 8.48
CA VAL A 96 9.03 1.16 9.19
C VAL A 96 10.06 0.13 8.67
N ALA A 97 10.15 -0.05 7.35
CA ALA A 97 11.00 -1.07 6.76
C ALA A 97 12.51 -0.87 7.05
N ILE A 98 12.96 0.39 7.03
CA ILE A 98 14.36 0.76 7.27
C ILE A 98 14.60 0.93 8.77
N GLY A 99 13.71 1.60 9.50
CA GLY A 99 13.86 1.86 10.93
C GLY A 99 13.95 0.58 11.75
N ASP A 100 13.12 -0.42 11.44
CA ASP A 100 13.13 -1.71 12.14
C ASP A 100 14.45 -2.50 11.97
N SER A 101 15.35 -2.07 11.07
CA SER A 101 16.64 -2.73 10.86
C SER A 101 17.74 -2.32 11.83
N TRP A 102 17.67 -1.13 12.44
CA TRP A 102 18.76 -0.57 13.24
C TRP A 102 18.28 0.19 14.48
N LEU A 103 17.08 0.77 14.43
CA LEU A 103 16.55 1.61 15.50
C LEU A 103 16.35 0.87 16.83
N PRO A 104 15.95 -0.42 16.88
CA PRO A 104 15.85 -1.16 18.13
C PRO A 104 17.19 -1.29 18.88
N GLU A 105 18.31 -1.36 18.15
CA GLU A 105 19.65 -1.44 18.73
C GLU A 105 20.17 -0.06 19.15
N ALA A 106 19.92 0.97 18.31
CA ALA A 106 20.42 2.32 18.55
C ALA A 106 19.62 3.08 19.62
N THR A 107 18.28 2.98 19.62
CA THR A 107 17.38 3.71 20.53
C THR A 107 16.17 2.86 20.95
N PRO A 108 16.37 1.82 21.79
CA PRO A 108 15.34 0.83 22.12
C PRO A 108 14.05 1.43 22.72
N LEU A 109 14.14 2.56 23.43
CA LEU A 109 12.98 3.22 24.03
C LEU A 109 12.14 4.01 23.00
N LEU A 110 12.76 4.53 21.93
CA LEU A 110 12.08 5.30 20.90
C LEU A 110 11.63 4.44 19.71
N ALA A 111 12.27 3.29 19.49
CA ALA A 111 11.98 2.43 18.36
C ALA A 111 10.49 2.03 18.25
N PRO A 112 9.80 1.59 19.32
CA PRO A 112 8.38 1.24 19.24
C PRO A 112 7.48 2.45 18.94
N PHE A 113 7.85 3.64 19.45
CA PHE A 113 7.09 4.87 19.19
C PHE A 113 7.22 5.30 17.73
N ILE A 114 8.44 5.33 17.19
CA ILE A 114 8.71 5.69 15.80
C ILE A 114 8.05 4.67 14.85
N HIS A 115 8.17 3.38 15.15
CA HIS A 115 7.49 2.32 14.41
C HIS A 115 5.97 2.55 14.39
N GLY A 116 5.36 2.76 15.57
CA GLY A 116 3.92 2.99 15.70
C GLY A 116 3.45 4.23 14.94
N LEU A 117 4.16 5.35 15.05
CA LEU A 117 3.84 6.59 14.35
C LEU A 117 3.95 6.42 12.83
N ALA A 118 5.04 5.82 12.35
CA ALA A 118 5.27 5.59 10.93
C ALA A 118 4.25 4.62 10.33
N ALA A 119 3.96 3.51 11.01
CA ALA A 119 2.97 2.53 10.58
C ALA A 119 1.55 3.13 10.53
N ASN A 120 1.13 3.84 11.59
CA ASN A 120 -0.19 4.48 11.62
C ASN A 120 -0.33 5.55 10.53
N THR A 121 0.72 6.35 10.31
CA THR A 121 0.77 7.34 9.23
C THR A 121 0.64 6.66 7.87
N ALA A 122 1.38 5.55 7.65
CA ALA A 122 1.33 4.80 6.40
C ALA A 122 -0.09 4.30 6.07
N PHE A 123 -0.75 3.65 7.02
CA PHE A 123 -2.10 3.11 6.84
C PHE A 123 -3.17 4.19 6.71
N LEU A 124 -3.11 5.24 7.54
CA LEU A 124 -4.08 6.34 7.49
C LEU A 124 -3.98 7.09 6.16
N CYS A 125 -2.77 7.48 5.75
CA CYS A 125 -2.57 8.18 4.49
C CYS A 125 -2.88 7.30 3.28
N ALA A 126 -2.57 5.99 3.32
CA ALA A 126 -2.97 5.05 2.27
C ALA A 126 -4.50 4.99 2.14
N SER A 127 -5.21 4.71 3.23
CA SER A 127 -6.67 4.51 3.20
C SER A 127 -7.43 5.78 2.80
N VAL A 128 -7.04 6.95 3.32
CA VAL A 128 -7.63 8.24 2.93
C VAL A 128 -7.24 8.59 1.49
N GLY A 129 -5.99 8.32 1.08
CA GLY A 129 -5.52 8.48 -0.30
C GLY A 129 -6.32 7.62 -1.28
N MET A 130 -6.62 6.37 -0.92
CA MET A 130 -7.44 5.45 -1.71
C MET A 130 -8.86 6.00 -1.92
N LEU A 131 -9.51 6.47 -0.85
CA LEU A 131 -10.82 7.10 -0.94
C LEU A 131 -10.77 8.32 -1.88
N LEU A 132 -9.86 9.26 -1.61
CA LEU A 132 -9.77 10.49 -2.38
C LEU A 132 -9.45 10.22 -3.85
N GLN A 133 -8.52 9.31 -4.13
CA GLN A 133 -8.17 8.89 -5.48
C GLN A 133 -9.36 8.24 -6.19
N ALA A 134 -10.08 7.31 -5.54
CA ALA A 134 -11.25 6.68 -6.11
C ALA A 134 -12.37 7.71 -6.39
N TRP A 135 -12.56 8.70 -5.51
CA TRP A 135 -13.51 9.78 -5.74
C TRP A 135 -13.14 10.62 -6.97
N TYR A 136 -11.86 10.96 -7.14
CA TYR A 136 -11.40 11.66 -8.33
C TYR A 136 -11.63 10.84 -9.60
N LEU A 137 -11.33 9.54 -9.57
CA LEU A 137 -11.53 8.65 -10.72
C LEU A 137 -12.99 8.53 -11.14
N ARG A 138 -13.97 8.69 -10.23
CA ARG A 138 -15.40 8.71 -10.59
C ARG A 138 -15.77 9.86 -11.53
N ARG A 139 -14.98 10.94 -11.54
CA ARG A 139 -15.18 12.12 -12.39
C ARG A 139 -14.23 12.19 -13.58
N GLU A 140 -13.27 11.26 -13.66
CA GLU A 140 -12.31 11.21 -14.77
C GLU A 140 -12.91 10.47 -15.98
N PRO A 141 -12.92 11.07 -17.18
CA PRO A 141 -13.43 10.42 -18.37
C PRO A 141 -12.71 9.09 -18.64
N GLY A 142 -13.46 8.02 -18.90
CA GLY A 142 -12.94 6.68 -19.22
C GLY A 142 -12.59 5.82 -17.99
N TRP A 143 -12.86 6.28 -16.77
CA TRP A 143 -12.70 5.50 -15.54
C TRP A 143 -14.02 4.96 -14.98
N GLN A 144 -15.16 5.22 -15.63
CA GLN A 144 -16.49 4.97 -15.08
C GLN A 144 -16.70 3.50 -14.64
N SER A 145 -16.19 2.55 -15.41
CA SER A 145 -16.34 1.11 -15.11
C SER A 145 -15.51 0.66 -13.91
N ALA A 146 -14.30 1.20 -13.71
CA ALA A 146 -13.42 0.80 -12.61
C ALA A 146 -13.66 1.64 -11.34
N ALA A 147 -14.10 2.88 -11.47
CA ALA A 147 -14.20 3.83 -10.37
C ALA A 147 -15.24 3.44 -9.32
N GLY A 148 -16.36 2.82 -9.72
CA GLY A 148 -17.37 2.32 -8.76
C GLY A 148 -16.80 1.25 -7.84
N LEU A 149 -16.12 0.25 -8.42
CA LEU A 149 -15.47 -0.83 -7.66
C LEU A 149 -14.34 -0.30 -6.76
N LEU A 150 -13.46 0.55 -7.32
CA LEU A 150 -12.38 1.18 -6.55
C LEU A 150 -12.92 2.02 -5.37
N TRP A 151 -14.06 2.69 -5.54
CA TRP A 151 -14.69 3.48 -4.48
C TRP A 151 -15.24 2.60 -3.34
N ALA A 152 -16.02 1.57 -3.68
CA ALA A 152 -16.56 0.64 -2.69
C ALA A 152 -15.44 -0.09 -1.93
N TRP A 153 -14.41 -0.54 -2.65
CA TRP A 153 -13.27 -1.23 -2.07
C TRP A 153 -12.40 -0.29 -1.21
N ALA A 154 -12.26 1.00 -1.58
CA ALA A 154 -11.58 1.96 -0.72
C ALA A 154 -12.31 2.15 0.62
N TRP A 155 -13.64 2.19 0.62
CA TRP A 155 -14.43 2.20 1.85
C TRP A 155 -14.25 0.93 2.68
N LEU A 156 -14.24 -0.24 2.03
CA LEU A 156 -13.94 -1.51 2.71
C LEU A 156 -12.59 -1.45 3.41
N ALA A 157 -11.53 -1.00 2.74
CA ALA A 157 -10.20 -0.86 3.32
C ALA A 157 -10.18 0.11 4.52
N PHE A 158 -10.85 1.26 4.39
CA PHE A 158 -10.95 2.27 5.44
C PHE A 158 -11.69 1.73 6.67
N VAL A 159 -12.85 1.09 6.49
CA VAL A 159 -13.63 0.51 7.58
C VAL A 159 -12.85 -0.62 8.27
N LEU A 160 -12.22 -1.51 7.51
CA LEU A 160 -11.40 -2.59 8.08
C LEU A 160 -10.21 -2.06 8.88
N LEU A 161 -9.58 -0.97 8.43
CA LEU A 161 -8.51 -0.30 9.18
C LEU A 161 -9.04 0.22 10.54
N TRP A 162 -10.18 0.90 10.55
CA TRP A 162 -10.77 1.39 11.79
C TRP A 162 -11.22 0.26 12.71
N LEU A 163 -11.81 -0.81 12.18
CA LEU A 163 -12.14 -2.00 12.95
C LEU A 163 -10.89 -2.61 13.57
N HIS A 164 -9.80 -2.73 12.82
CA HIS A 164 -8.53 -3.25 13.33
C HIS A 164 -7.95 -2.40 14.48
N VAL A 165 -8.12 -1.07 14.42
CA VAL A 165 -7.60 -0.14 15.44
C VAL A 165 -8.50 -0.09 16.67
N LEU A 166 -9.82 0.04 16.48
CA LEU A 166 -10.79 0.30 17.55
C LEU A 166 -11.28 -0.97 18.23
N TRP A 167 -11.43 -2.08 17.49
CA TRP A 167 -11.95 -3.33 18.03
C TRP A 167 -10.85 -4.17 18.68
N ARG A 168 -10.52 -3.82 19.93
CA ARG A 168 -9.44 -4.50 20.68
C ARG A 168 -9.74 -5.96 21.02
N ALA A 169 -11.01 -6.33 21.18
CA ALA A 169 -11.46 -7.70 21.43
C ALA A 169 -11.71 -8.51 20.14
N GLY A 170 -11.33 -7.97 18.98
CA GLY A 170 -11.57 -8.59 17.68
C GLY A 170 -10.59 -9.75 17.39
N PRO A 171 -10.41 -10.11 16.10
CA PRO A 171 -9.50 -11.18 15.71
C PRO A 171 -8.06 -10.90 16.16
N PRO A 172 -7.21 -11.95 16.24
CA PRO A 172 -5.79 -11.79 16.57
C PRO A 172 -5.14 -10.67 15.75
N ARG A 173 -4.34 -9.82 16.40
CA ARG A 173 -3.79 -8.61 15.78
C ARG A 173 -3.02 -8.91 14.49
N GLY A 174 -2.32 -10.05 14.44
CA GLY A 174 -1.63 -10.54 13.24
C GLY A 174 -2.57 -10.72 12.04
N LEU A 175 -3.63 -11.52 12.18
CA LEU A 175 -4.64 -11.70 11.12
C LEU A 175 -5.31 -10.39 10.73
N GLY A 176 -5.73 -9.58 11.71
CA GLY A 176 -6.41 -8.31 11.44
C GLY A 176 -5.55 -7.37 10.59
N GLN A 177 -4.26 -7.24 10.93
CA GLN A 177 -3.33 -6.41 10.17
C GLN A 177 -3.08 -6.97 8.77
N LYS A 178 -2.83 -8.29 8.65
CA LYS A 178 -2.60 -8.95 7.35
C LYS A 178 -3.82 -8.82 6.42
N ALA A 179 -5.03 -8.93 6.97
CA ALA A 179 -6.26 -8.72 6.21
C ALA A 179 -6.35 -7.29 5.65
N VAL A 180 -6.07 -6.28 6.48
CA VAL A 180 -6.05 -4.87 6.02
C VAL A 180 -5.00 -4.67 4.92
N ILE A 181 -3.79 -5.23 5.09
CA ILE A 181 -2.73 -5.16 4.08
C ILE A 181 -3.17 -5.80 2.76
N VAL A 182 -3.75 -7.01 2.79
CA VAL A 182 -4.23 -7.71 1.59
C VAL A 182 -5.29 -6.89 0.86
N VAL A 183 -6.23 -6.28 1.60
CA VAL A 183 -7.29 -5.44 1.01
C VAL A 183 -6.70 -4.19 0.36
N ILE A 184 -5.75 -3.52 1.00
CA ILE A 184 -5.06 -2.32 0.45
C ILE A 184 -4.22 -2.68 -0.78
N VAL A 185 -3.40 -3.73 -0.69
CA VAL A 185 -2.53 -4.16 -1.79
C VAL A 185 -3.34 -4.68 -2.98
N GLY A 186 -4.44 -5.39 -2.73
CA GLY A 186 -5.38 -5.82 -3.77
C GLY A 186 -6.01 -4.65 -4.51
N TRP A 187 -6.39 -3.60 -3.77
CA TRP A 187 -6.89 -2.36 -4.37
C TRP A 187 -5.83 -1.67 -5.24
N LEU A 188 -4.58 -1.57 -4.75
CA LEU A 188 -3.46 -0.97 -5.49
C LEU A 188 -3.13 -1.76 -6.76
N LEU A 189 -3.17 -3.09 -6.70
CA LEU A 189 -3.00 -3.97 -7.85
C LEU A 189 -4.08 -3.74 -8.91
N TYR A 190 -5.34 -3.70 -8.49
CA TYR A 190 -6.45 -3.46 -9.41
C TYR A 190 -6.35 -2.07 -10.05
N LEU A 191 -5.99 -1.04 -9.28
CA LEU A 191 -5.74 0.30 -9.79
C LEU A 191 -4.60 0.33 -10.82
N ALA A 192 -3.47 -0.32 -10.51
CA ALA A 192 -2.32 -0.41 -11.41
C ALA A 192 -2.67 -1.15 -12.70
N LEU A 193 -3.44 -2.24 -12.61
CA LEU A 193 -3.92 -3.01 -13.75
C LEU A 193 -4.88 -2.19 -14.62
N ALA A 194 -5.82 -1.46 -14.01
CA ALA A 194 -6.73 -0.56 -14.72
C ALA A 194 -5.96 0.54 -15.47
N LEU A 195 -4.98 1.17 -14.81
CA LEU A 195 -4.09 2.17 -15.41
C LEU A 195 -3.29 1.59 -16.57
N TYR A 196 -2.71 0.39 -16.40
CA TYR A 196 -1.96 -0.31 -17.44
C TYR A 196 -2.83 -0.60 -18.67
N ARG A 197 -4.00 -1.21 -18.48
CA ARG A 197 -4.96 -1.54 -19.56
C ARG A 197 -5.39 -0.30 -20.32
N ARG A 198 -5.66 0.80 -19.61
CA ARG A 198 -6.04 2.09 -20.22
C ARG A 198 -4.90 2.67 -21.05
N SER A 199 -3.68 2.70 -20.50
CA SER A 199 -2.51 3.22 -21.20
C SER A 199 -2.23 2.47 -22.51
N ARG A 200 -2.58 1.18 -22.57
CA ARG A 200 -2.46 0.34 -23.76
C ARG A 200 -3.50 0.65 -24.83
N ARG A 201 -4.73 1.01 -24.44
CA ARG A 201 -5.81 1.39 -25.37
C ARG A 201 -5.53 2.75 -26.03
N THR A 202 -5.00 3.70 -25.27
CA THR A 202 -4.62 5.03 -25.81
C THR A 202 -3.46 4.97 -26.81
N THR A 203 -2.61 3.94 -26.77
CA THR A 203 -1.52 3.76 -27.76
C THR A 203 -1.95 3.02 -29.04
N ALA A 204 -3.15 2.45 -29.08
CA ALA A 204 -3.66 1.68 -30.21
C ALA A 204 -4.57 2.51 -31.15
N HIS A 205 -4.86 3.75 -30.76
CA HIS A 205 -5.54 4.77 -31.56
C HIS A 205 -4.54 5.89 -31.85
#